data_AF-A0A1I2MWX7-F1
#
_entry.id   AF-A0A1I2MWX7-F1
#
_cell.length_a   1.000
_cell.length_b   1.000
_cell.length_c   1.000
_cell.angle_alpha   90.00
_cell.angle_beta   90.00
_cell.angle_gamma   90.00
#
_symmetry.space_group_name_H-M   'P 1'
#
loop_
_entity.id
_entity.type
_entity.pdbx_description
1 polymer ?
#
loop_
_entity_poly.entity_id
_entity_poly.type
_entity_poly.pdbx_seq_one_letter_code
_entity_poly.pdbx_strand_id
1 'polypeptide(L)'
;MSVYRQDYTGKNDRFLSSVRAMIQTSLADLGYSEDVFELLKEPQRTLAVRIPVKMDNGQVRIFTGYRVQHSFSVGPTKGGVLFYPEVSESLMYGLSMMNSLKNGLLNIPFGGAKGGVICEPRELSYRELELLSRGYIQAIRSVIGPYQDILAPDMFTNSQVMAWMMDEYSKLCPDQSAGFITGKPIVLGGLKSRENSAGRGIVLFTREAAKRKKIDLKNATAIIQGFGALGSYVAKSLSDSGVTITGLSDAYGAVYNPSGLEMSTLFECRDSFGTITKLYKHTLTSQELVEKPCDIMVLAAVENQITESNVQKIRSGLVIEAADGAVSDQAADRMNQNGILFIPEILTSSGDMTASYIEWAQNRQGLIWSKEEGEKRVRHILADAFSRIHNIAEERKTSMKAAACFAGVYTIAESARTRGWF
;
A
#
# COMPACT_ATOMS: atom_id res chain seq x y z
N MET A 1 15.16 26.40 -15.74
CA MET A 1 13.79 26.79 -15.35
C MET A 1 12.80 25.91 -16.12
N SER A 2 12.23 24.90 -15.45
CA SER A 2 10.78 24.72 -15.26
C SER A 2 9.95 24.45 -16.53
N VAL A 3 10.02 23.23 -17.07
CA VAL A 3 9.03 22.70 -18.03
C VAL A 3 8.20 21.54 -17.43
N TYR A 4 8.42 21.16 -16.16
CA TYR A 4 7.71 20.04 -15.51
C TYR A 4 7.19 20.34 -14.09
N ARG A 5 6.82 21.60 -13.79
CA ARG A 5 5.90 21.86 -12.67
C ARG A 5 4.47 21.81 -13.22
N GLN A 6 3.97 20.61 -13.50
CA GLN A 6 2.51 20.41 -13.50
C GLN A 6 1.99 20.78 -12.10
N ASP A 7 0.70 21.13 -11.98
CA ASP A 7 0.05 21.56 -10.75
C ASP A 7 -0.14 20.39 -9.74
N TYR A 8 0.99 19.84 -9.29
CA TYR A 8 1.04 18.75 -8.30
C TYR A 8 0.69 19.24 -6.91
N THR A 9 0.89 20.52 -6.62
CA THR A 9 0.46 21.17 -5.38
C THR A 9 -1.05 21.00 -5.20
N GLY A 10 -1.84 21.35 -6.22
CA GLY A 10 -3.29 21.19 -6.16
C GLY A 10 -3.75 19.73 -6.04
N LYS A 11 -3.00 18.75 -6.56
CA LYS A 11 -3.31 17.32 -6.41
C LYS A 11 -2.99 16.81 -4.99
N ASN A 12 -1.80 17.14 -4.47
CA ASN A 12 -1.35 16.69 -3.16
C ASN A 12 -2.20 17.30 -2.03
N ASP A 13 -2.62 18.56 -2.16
CA ASP A 13 -3.51 19.21 -1.19
C ASP A 13 -4.90 18.58 -1.18
N ARG A 14 -5.43 18.20 -2.35
CA ARG A 14 -6.69 17.45 -2.46
C ARG A 14 -6.59 16.08 -1.81
N PHE A 15 -5.47 15.37 -2.00
CA PHE A 15 -5.24 14.08 -1.35
C PHE A 15 -5.23 14.21 0.17
N LEU A 16 -4.45 15.16 0.73
CA LEU A 16 -4.43 15.41 2.17
C LEU A 16 -5.82 15.78 2.71
N SER A 17 -6.54 16.64 2.00
CA SER A 17 -7.91 17.04 2.39
C SER A 17 -8.87 15.85 2.42
N SER A 18 -8.76 14.93 1.47
CA SER A 18 -9.55 13.70 1.43
C SER A 18 -9.26 12.80 2.64
N VAL A 19 -7.97 12.63 3.00
CA VAL A 19 -7.59 11.83 4.18
C VAL A 19 -8.08 12.47 5.48
N ARG A 20 -8.01 13.81 5.59
CA ARG A 20 -8.57 14.54 6.75
C ARG A 20 -10.07 14.38 6.87
N ALA A 21 -10.80 14.52 5.76
CA ALA A 21 -12.25 14.32 5.74
C ALA A 21 -12.63 12.90 6.17
N MET A 22 -11.90 11.89 5.70
CA MET A 22 -12.08 10.49 6.11
C MET A 22 -11.90 10.30 7.63
N ILE A 23 -10.89 10.92 8.22
CA ILE A 23 -10.66 10.89 9.68
C ILE A 23 -11.77 11.61 10.42
N GLN A 24 -12.16 12.82 9.98
CA GLN A 24 -13.19 13.62 10.63
C GLN A 24 -14.53 12.89 10.66
N THR A 25 -14.98 12.37 9.52
CA THR A 25 -16.21 11.56 9.41
C THR A 25 -16.13 10.34 10.32
N SER A 26 -14.98 9.65 10.34
CA SER A 26 -14.79 8.48 11.19
C SER A 26 -14.87 8.80 12.69
N LEU A 27 -14.29 9.93 13.11
CA LEU A 27 -14.32 10.37 14.51
C LEU A 27 -15.73 10.77 14.95
N ALA A 28 -16.46 11.49 14.11
CA ALA A 28 -17.83 11.90 14.37
C ALA A 28 -18.75 10.68 14.56
N ASP A 29 -18.66 9.69 13.69
CA ASP A 29 -19.45 8.45 13.75
C ASP A 29 -19.07 7.52 14.93
N LEU A 30 -17.88 7.71 15.49
CA LEU A 30 -17.42 7.03 16.71
C LEU A 30 -17.77 7.82 17.99
N GLY A 31 -18.31 9.04 17.86
CA GLY A 31 -18.73 9.87 18.98
C GLY A 31 -17.58 10.60 19.68
N TYR A 32 -16.44 10.81 19.02
CA TYR A 32 -15.38 11.65 19.56
C TYR A 32 -15.67 13.14 19.36
N SER A 33 -15.13 13.98 20.25
CA SER A 33 -15.20 15.44 20.11
C SER A 33 -14.28 15.95 18.98
N GLU A 34 -14.53 17.18 18.54
CA GLU A 34 -13.70 17.86 17.55
C GLU A 34 -12.23 17.98 18.00
N ASP A 35 -11.96 18.05 19.30
CA ASP A 35 -10.60 18.12 19.84
C ASP A 35 -9.74 16.90 19.44
N VAL A 36 -10.36 15.73 19.27
CA VAL A 36 -9.67 14.53 18.79
C VAL A 36 -9.34 14.67 17.31
N PHE A 37 -10.18 15.32 16.52
CA PHE A 37 -9.87 15.63 15.13
C PHE A 37 -8.74 16.66 15.04
N GLU A 38 -8.77 17.71 15.87
CA GLU A 38 -7.69 18.70 15.95
C GLU A 38 -6.34 18.06 16.25
N LEU A 39 -6.32 17.01 17.08
CA LEU A 39 -5.12 16.22 17.36
C LEU A 39 -4.67 15.35 16.17
N LEU A 40 -5.61 14.74 15.43
CA LEU A 40 -5.32 13.76 14.38
C LEU A 40 -5.29 14.34 12.95
N LYS A 41 -5.65 15.60 12.76
CA LYS A 41 -5.63 16.24 11.43
C LYS A 41 -4.22 16.67 10.99
N GLU A 42 -3.27 16.74 11.92
CA GLU A 42 -1.86 17.07 11.68
C GLU A 42 -0.92 16.00 12.25
N PRO A 43 0.26 15.78 11.62
CA PRO A 43 1.29 14.95 12.20
C PRO A 43 1.88 15.51 13.50
N GLN A 44 2.11 14.65 14.49
CA GLN A 44 2.76 15.03 15.75
C GLN A 44 4.20 15.54 15.59
N ARG A 45 4.90 15.13 14.53
CA ARG A 45 6.24 15.66 14.22
C ARG A 45 6.51 15.67 12.72
N THR A 46 7.03 16.81 12.24
CA THR A 46 7.57 16.98 10.89
C THR A 46 9.00 17.48 10.98
N LEU A 47 9.92 16.81 10.27
CA LEU A 47 11.32 17.20 10.14
C LEU A 47 11.66 17.41 8.66
N ALA A 48 12.02 18.63 8.29
CA ALA A 48 12.58 18.95 6.98
C ALA A 48 14.11 19.13 7.09
N VAL A 49 14.86 18.53 6.17
CA VAL A 49 16.33 18.51 6.20
C VAL A 49 16.93 18.90 4.86
N ARG A 50 18.18 19.40 4.90
CA ARG A 50 18.99 19.71 3.72
C ARG A 50 20.17 18.74 3.67
N ILE A 51 20.34 18.07 2.54
CA ILE A 51 21.28 16.94 2.39
C ILE A 51 22.28 17.28 1.28
N PRO A 52 23.50 17.76 1.62
CA PRO A 52 24.53 18.02 0.64
C PRO A 52 25.13 16.69 0.14
N VAL A 53 25.18 16.50 -1.18
CA VAL A 53 25.77 15.32 -1.83
C VAL A 53 26.82 15.77 -2.84
N LYS A 54 28.01 15.16 -2.78
CA LYS A 54 29.08 15.36 -3.75
C LYS A 54 28.82 14.52 -4.99
N MET A 55 28.38 15.16 -6.06
CA MET A 55 28.04 14.56 -7.34
C MET A 55 29.29 14.02 -8.06
N ASP A 56 29.09 13.12 -9.02
CA ASP A 56 30.15 12.50 -9.83
C ASP A 56 30.93 13.54 -10.65
N ASN A 57 30.26 14.60 -11.09
CA ASN A 57 30.90 15.73 -11.77
C ASN A 57 31.72 16.66 -10.83
N GLY A 58 31.84 16.31 -9.56
CA GLY A 58 32.58 17.07 -8.55
C GLY A 58 31.82 18.26 -7.96
N GLN A 59 30.61 18.58 -8.42
CA GLN A 59 29.79 19.63 -7.80
C GLN A 59 29.08 19.10 -6.53
N VAL A 60 28.63 20.01 -5.66
CA VAL A 60 27.78 19.66 -4.52
C VAL A 60 26.35 20.05 -4.85
N ARG A 61 25.42 19.09 -4.81
CA ARG A 61 23.98 19.33 -4.91
C ARG A 61 23.36 19.19 -3.54
N ILE A 62 22.47 20.12 -3.16
CA ILE A 62 21.78 20.10 -1.87
C ILE A 62 20.33 19.68 -2.09
N PHE A 63 20.00 18.48 -1.63
CA PHE A 63 18.65 17.92 -1.69
C PHE A 63 17.82 18.34 -0.47
N THR A 64 16.50 18.32 -0.62
CA THR A 64 15.57 18.49 0.50
C THR A 64 14.95 17.14 0.82
N GLY A 65 14.98 16.76 2.11
CA GLY A 65 14.31 15.56 2.62
C GLY A 65 13.28 15.91 3.69
N TYR A 66 12.33 15.02 3.90
CA TYR A 66 11.29 15.11 4.93
C TYR A 66 11.19 13.79 5.68
N ARG A 67 10.92 13.87 6.98
CA ARG A 67 10.40 12.76 7.78
C ARG A 67 9.20 13.25 8.59
N VAL A 68 8.04 12.66 8.34
CA VAL A 68 6.76 13.02 8.95
C VAL A 68 6.26 11.84 9.78
N GLN A 69 5.89 12.09 11.04
CA GLN A 69 5.49 11.12 12.05
C GLN A 69 4.11 11.52 12.55
N HIS A 70 3.07 10.80 12.11
CA HIS A 70 1.69 11.22 12.30
C HIS A 70 1.21 11.05 13.73
N SER A 71 1.29 9.84 14.28
CA SER A 71 0.81 9.55 15.62
C SER A 71 1.71 8.55 16.35
N PHE A 72 1.96 8.77 17.63
CA PHE A 72 2.67 7.89 18.54
C PHE A 72 1.73 7.21 19.54
N SER A 73 0.41 7.33 19.36
CA SER A 73 -0.55 6.90 20.38
C SER A 73 -0.48 5.40 20.64
N VAL A 74 -0.43 4.61 19.56
CA VAL A 74 -0.35 3.14 19.56
C VAL A 74 1.05 2.63 19.88
N GLY A 75 2.10 3.32 19.42
CA GLY A 75 3.47 2.83 19.48
C GLY A 75 4.43 3.67 18.61
N PRO A 76 5.62 3.14 18.27
CA PRO A 76 6.52 3.84 17.36
C PRO A 76 5.88 4.04 15.98
N THR A 77 6.37 4.99 15.20
CA THR A 77 5.83 5.22 13.86
C THR A 77 6.44 4.28 12.83
N LYS A 78 5.68 3.96 11.78
CA LYS A 78 6.13 3.10 10.69
C LYS A 78 5.81 3.72 9.35
N GLY A 79 6.81 3.79 8.46
CA GLY A 79 6.62 4.45 7.18
C GLY A 79 7.79 4.33 6.21
N GLY A 80 7.46 4.12 4.93
CA GLY A 80 8.43 4.07 3.84
C GLY A 80 9.13 5.40 3.57
N VAL A 81 10.24 5.35 2.82
CA VAL A 81 10.95 6.51 2.27
C VAL A 81 10.90 6.45 0.75
N LEU A 82 10.36 7.49 0.12
CA LEU A 82 10.31 7.58 -1.34
C LEU A 82 11.26 8.64 -1.88
N PHE A 83 11.85 8.39 -3.05
CA PHE A 83 12.72 9.34 -3.74
C PHE A 83 12.01 9.79 -5.01
N TYR A 84 11.44 11.00 -5.00
CA TYR A 84 10.51 11.42 -6.05
C TYR A 84 10.55 12.94 -6.25
N PRO A 85 10.54 13.45 -7.49
CA PRO A 85 10.63 14.89 -7.75
C PRO A 85 9.47 15.70 -7.18
N GLU A 86 8.29 15.10 -6.96
CA GLU A 86 7.09 15.80 -6.50
C GLU A 86 6.82 15.59 -4.99
N VAL A 87 7.82 15.14 -4.22
CA VAL A 87 7.73 15.16 -2.76
C VAL A 87 7.36 16.57 -2.29
N SER A 88 6.27 16.66 -1.53
CA SER A 88 5.76 17.88 -0.90
C SER A 88 5.32 17.56 0.53
N GLU A 89 5.19 18.59 1.35
CA GLU A 89 4.71 18.44 2.73
C GLU A 89 3.32 17.81 2.76
N SER A 90 2.37 18.32 1.97
CA SER A 90 1.00 17.81 1.91
C SER A 90 0.93 16.32 1.54
N LEU A 91 1.76 15.89 0.56
CA LEU A 91 1.85 14.49 0.19
C LEU A 91 2.39 13.63 1.34
N MET A 92 3.44 14.09 2.03
CA MET A 92 4.01 13.36 3.16
C MET A 92 3.03 13.25 4.33
N TYR A 93 2.25 14.30 4.59
CA TYR A 93 1.25 14.34 5.64
C TYR A 93 0.17 13.29 5.35
N GLY A 94 -0.46 13.38 4.17
CA GLY A 94 -1.51 12.43 3.77
C GLY A 94 -1.04 10.97 3.80
N LEU A 95 0.17 10.69 3.29
CA LEU A 95 0.72 9.33 3.32
C LEU A 95 1.05 8.83 4.73
N SER A 96 1.52 9.70 5.63
CA SER A 96 1.79 9.34 7.04
C SER A 96 0.49 9.06 7.82
N MET A 97 -0.56 9.81 7.53
CA MET A 97 -1.91 9.62 8.09
C MET A 97 -2.49 8.29 7.61
N MET A 98 -2.44 8.02 6.29
CA MET A 98 -2.86 6.74 5.72
C MET A 98 -2.11 5.56 6.32
N ASN A 99 -0.80 5.68 6.57
CA ASN A 99 -0.04 4.63 7.26
C ASN A 99 -0.52 4.40 8.70
N SER A 100 -0.99 5.45 9.39
CA SER A 100 -1.57 5.28 10.73
C SER A 100 -2.88 4.50 10.66
N LEU A 101 -3.75 4.83 9.71
CA LEU A 101 -5.00 4.13 9.48
C LEU A 101 -4.75 2.65 9.14
N LYS A 102 -3.80 2.38 8.23
CA LYS A 102 -3.41 1.03 7.83
C LYS A 102 -2.80 0.23 8.99
N ASN A 103 -1.98 0.84 9.84
CA ASN A 103 -1.46 0.16 11.03
C ASN A 103 -2.59 -0.13 12.04
N GLY A 104 -3.49 0.84 12.28
CA GLY A 104 -4.61 0.70 13.19
C GLY A 104 -5.63 -0.37 12.76
N LEU A 105 -5.95 -0.44 11.47
CA LEU A 105 -6.87 -1.44 10.92
C LEU A 105 -6.28 -2.86 10.94
N LEU A 106 -4.96 -2.99 10.96
CA LEU A 106 -4.25 -4.27 11.09
C LEU A 106 -4.01 -4.69 12.55
N ASN A 107 -4.34 -3.84 13.53
CA ASN A 107 -4.00 -4.07 14.95
C ASN A 107 -2.50 -4.34 15.18
N ILE A 108 -1.63 -3.70 14.39
CA ILE A 108 -0.19 -3.76 14.62
C ILE A 108 0.26 -2.57 15.48
N PRO A 109 1.26 -2.74 16.36
CA PRO A 109 1.58 -1.77 17.41
C PRO A 109 2.40 -0.59 16.88
N PHE A 110 1.88 0.10 15.86
CA PHE A 110 2.53 1.22 15.20
C PHE A 110 1.54 2.35 14.95
N GLY A 111 2.04 3.59 15.06
CA GLY A 111 1.44 4.70 14.34
C GLY A 111 2.05 4.85 12.94
N GLY A 112 1.65 5.86 12.19
CA GLY A 112 2.11 6.06 10.82
C GLY A 112 3.22 7.10 10.70
N ALA A 113 4.11 6.88 9.75
CA ALA A 113 5.09 7.86 9.30
C ALA A 113 5.20 7.84 7.78
N LYS A 114 5.88 8.83 7.20
CA LYS A 114 6.37 8.80 5.83
C LYS A 114 7.63 9.62 5.71
N GLY A 115 8.57 9.18 4.88
CA GLY A 115 9.75 9.96 4.51
C GLY A 115 9.80 10.19 3.01
N GLY A 116 10.48 11.25 2.60
CA GLY A 116 10.61 11.59 1.19
C GLY A 116 11.84 12.43 0.92
N VAL A 117 12.48 12.24 -0.22
CA VAL A 117 13.55 13.12 -0.72
C VAL A 117 13.16 13.63 -2.10
N ILE A 118 13.23 14.95 -2.29
CA ILE A 118 12.97 15.60 -3.58
C ILE A 118 14.14 15.34 -4.52
N CYS A 119 14.06 14.28 -5.34
CA CYS A 119 15.04 13.95 -6.38
C CYS A 119 14.42 13.10 -7.49
N GLU A 120 15.04 13.08 -8.66
CA GLU A 120 14.77 12.12 -9.74
C GLU A 120 15.85 11.03 -9.70
N PRO A 121 15.57 9.83 -9.17
CA PRO A 121 16.60 8.80 -8.96
C PRO A 121 17.22 8.29 -10.26
N ARG A 122 16.51 8.40 -11.38
CA ARG A 122 17.02 7.98 -12.70
C ARG A 122 18.13 8.90 -13.23
N GLU A 123 18.24 10.11 -12.69
CA GLU A 123 19.31 11.06 -13.00
C GLU A 123 20.53 10.90 -12.07
N LEU A 124 20.46 10.02 -11.07
CA LEU A 124 21.54 9.80 -10.11
C LEU A 124 22.30 8.53 -10.45
N SER A 125 23.63 8.60 -10.37
CA SER A 125 24.43 7.38 -10.40
C SER A 125 24.20 6.54 -9.14
N TYR A 126 24.57 5.27 -9.18
CA TYR A 126 24.47 4.37 -8.03
C TYR A 126 25.24 4.91 -6.81
N ARG A 127 26.41 5.54 -7.04
CA ARG A 127 27.22 6.17 -6.00
C ARG A 127 26.53 7.40 -5.41
N GLU A 128 25.95 8.24 -6.25
CA GLU A 128 25.22 9.44 -5.80
C GLU A 128 23.97 9.06 -5.00
N LEU A 129 23.26 8.01 -5.44
CA LEU A 129 22.10 7.46 -4.74
C LEU A 129 22.49 6.89 -3.36
N GLU A 130 23.62 6.19 -3.27
CA GLU A 130 24.17 5.73 -1.99
C GLU A 130 24.49 6.91 -1.07
N LEU A 131 25.24 7.91 -1.54
CA LEU A 131 25.60 9.09 -0.75
C LEU A 131 24.37 9.87 -0.27
N LEU A 132 23.35 10.01 -1.14
CA LEU A 132 22.08 10.63 -0.76
C LEU A 132 21.37 9.84 0.33
N SER A 133 21.33 8.51 0.22
CA SER A 133 20.70 7.62 1.20
C SER A 133 21.38 7.71 2.57
N ARG A 134 22.72 7.75 2.59
CA ARG A 134 23.52 7.91 3.81
C ARG A 134 23.33 9.30 4.43
N GLY A 135 23.42 10.35 3.61
CA GLY A 135 23.21 11.73 4.07
C GLY A 135 21.81 11.97 4.63
N TYR A 136 20.78 11.32 4.05
CA TYR A 136 19.43 11.35 4.60
C TYR A 136 19.36 10.78 6.02
N ILE A 137 19.95 9.60 6.26
CA ILE A 137 20.00 8.99 7.59
C ILE A 137 20.74 9.86 8.59
N GLN A 138 21.91 10.41 8.22
CA GLN A 138 22.66 11.34 9.07
C GLN A 138 21.79 12.53 9.50
N ALA A 139 20.98 13.08 8.58
CA ALA A 139 20.15 14.24 8.82
C ALA A 139 18.92 13.96 9.70
N ILE A 140 18.35 12.74 9.65
CA ILE A 140 17.13 12.41 10.39
C ILE A 140 17.37 11.52 11.63
N ARG A 141 18.62 11.13 11.91
CA ARG A 141 18.95 10.14 12.95
C ARG A 141 18.34 10.41 14.33
N SER A 142 18.13 11.67 14.69
CA SER A 142 17.60 12.09 16.00
C SER A 142 16.14 11.72 16.22
N VAL A 143 15.39 11.40 15.16
CA VAL A 143 13.96 11.08 15.24
C VAL A 143 13.64 9.65 14.81
N ILE A 144 14.64 8.83 14.48
CA ILE A 144 14.46 7.43 14.02
C ILE A 144 15.13 6.44 14.97
N GLY A 145 14.59 5.21 14.98
CA GLY A 145 15.14 4.12 15.78
C GLY A 145 14.16 2.96 15.95
N PRO A 146 14.64 1.79 16.41
CA PRO A 146 13.83 0.56 16.49
C PRO A 146 12.64 0.64 17.47
N TYR A 147 12.67 1.64 18.36
CA TYR A 147 11.64 1.93 19.37
C TYR A 147 10.94 3.28 19.15
N GLN A 148 11.30 4.03 18.10
CA GLN A 148 10.79 5.38 17.87
C GLN A 148 10.10 5.48 16.50
N ASP A 149 10.82 5.15 15.44
CA ASP A 149 10.33 5.27 14.07
C ASP A 149 11.10 4.36 13.12
N ILE A 150 10.33 3.54 12.40
CA ILE A 150 10.84 2.42 11.61
C ILE A 150 10.63 2.68 10.11
N LEU A 151 11.74 2.72 9.38
CA LEU A 151 11.79 2.99 7.95
C LEU A 151 11.42 1.74 7.13
N ALA A 152 11.07 1.95 5.86
CA ALA A 152 10.79 0.93 4.86
C ALA A 152 11.12 1.45 3.46
N PRO A 153 11.25 0.57 2.45
CA PRO A 153 11.30 1.01 1.07
C PRO A 153 9.91 1.49 0.63
N ASP A 154 9.89 2.31 -0.40
CA ASP A 154 8.71 2.89 -1.00
C ASP A 154 9.04 3.27 -2.46
N MET A 155 8.21 4.09 -3.10
CA MET A 155 8.42 4.46 -4.51
C MET A 155 9.85 4.95 -4.78
N PHE A 156 10.50 4.30 -5.76
CA PHE A 156 11.89 4.51 -6.17
C PHE A 156 12.98 4.30 -5.09
N THR A 157 12.64 3.60 -4.00
CA THR A 157 13.63 2.99 -3.10
C THR A 157 13.42 1.48 -3.02
N ASN A 158 14.45 0.73 -2.66
CA ASN A 158 14.42 -0.73 -2.67
C ASN A 158 15.30 -1.30 -1.55
N SER A 159 15.47 -2.63 -1.53
CA SER A 159 16.28 -3.31 -0.51
C SER A 159 17.73 -2.85 -0.48
N GLN A 160 18.31 -2.43 -1.61
CA GLN A 160 19.66 -1.87 -1.65
C GLN A 160 19.71 -0.52 -0.92
N VAL A 161 18.75 0.36 -1.17
CA VAL A 161 18.65 1.65 -0.44
C VAL A 161 18.49 1.40 1.06
N MET A 162 17.68 0.43 1.46
CA MET A 162 17.52 0.04 2.86
C MET A 162 18.83 -0.48 3.47
N ALA A 163 19.64 -1.21 2.71
CA ALA A 163 20.93 -1.71 3.16
C ALA A 163 21.91 -0.57 3.45
N TRP A 164 22.02 0.43 2.57
CA TRP A 164 22.87 1.60 2.81
C TRP A 164 22.41 2.42 4.01
N MET A 165 21.10 2.62 4.13
CA MET A 165 20.52 3.31 5.27
C MET A 165 20.78 2.57 6.58
N MET A 166 20.64 1.23 6.58
CA MET A 166 20.97 0.37 7.71
C MET A 166 22.42 0.49 8.12
N ASP A 167 23.35 0.36 7.16
CA ASP A 167 24.79 0.46 7.41
C ASP A 167 25.17 1.82 7.99
N GLU A 168 24.63 2.91 7.44
CA GLU A 168 24.89 4.25 7.94
C GLU A 168 24.38 4.45 9.37
N TYR A 169 23.15 4.03 9.66
CA TYR A 169 22.61 4.12 11.00
C TYR A 169 23.39 3.27 12.00
N SER A 170 23.85 2.07 11.58
CA SER A 170 24.64 1.17 12.43
C SER A 170 25.99 1.80 12.84
N LYS A 171 26.62 2.57 11.95
CA LYS A 171 27.85 3.31 12.27
C LYS A 171 27.60 4.43 13.29
N LEU A 172 26.46 5.10 13.18
CA LEU A 172 26.10 6.23 14.03
C LEU A 172 25.50 5.78 15.38
N CYS A 173 24.86 4.62 15.41
CA CYS A 173 24.07 4.09 16.52
C CYS A 173 24.27 2.55 16.63
N PRO A 174 25.45 2.08 17.05
CA PRO A 174 25.83 0.65 17.00
C PRO A 174 24.89 -0.28 17.78
N ASP A 175 24.31 0.20 18.89
CA ASP A 175 23.47 -0.63 19.77
C ASP A 175 22.00 -0.77 19.31
N GLN A 176 21.60 -0.18 18.18
CA GLN A 176 20.18 -0.03 17.80
C GLN A 176 19.85 -0.42 16.35
N SER A 177 20.74 -1.17 15.69
CA SER A 177 20.81 -1.21 14.21
C SER A 177 19.80 -2.10 13.47
N ALA A 178 19.49 -3.31 13.94
CA ALA A 178 18.77 -4.26 13.08
C ALA A 178 17.26 -3.96 12.91
N GLY A 179 16.67 -3.24 13.86
CA GLY A 179 15.21 -3.05 13.95
C GLY A 179 14.66 -1.71 13.46
N PHE A 180 15.49 -0.70 13.17
CA PHE A 180 14.96 0.63 12.78
C PHE A 180 14.52 0.70 11.31
N ILE A 181 14.86 -0.29 10.48
CA ILE A 181 14.53 -0.31 9.06
C ILE A 181 14.13 -1.71 8.60
N THR A 182 13.19 -1.77 7.67
CA THR A 182 12.63 -3.01 7.11
C THR A 182 12.72 -2.99 5.59
N GLY A 183 12.42 -4.11 4.92
CA GLY A 183 12.63 -4.28 3.49
C GLY A 183 14.09 -4.50 3.12
N LYS A 184 14.88 -5.01 4.08
CA LYS A 184 16.30 -5.28 3.90
C LYS A 184 16.52 -6.50 3.01
N PRO A 185 17.72 -6.66 2.40
CA PRO A 185 18.14 -7.93 1.84
C PRO A 185 18.08 -9.05 2.88
N ILE A 186 17.81 -10.29 2.46
CA ILE A 186 17.70 -11.45 3.36
C ILE A 186 18.99 -11.64 4.17
N VAL A 187 20.15 -11.43 3.54
CA VAL A 187 21.48 -11.53 4.18
C VAL A 187 21.70 -10.48 5.28
N LEU A 188 20.88 -9.42 5.34
CA LEU A 188 20.90 -8.38 6.36
C LEU A 188 19.67 -8.44 7.28
N GLY A 189 19.06 -9.61 7.45
CA GLY A 189 17.89 -9.79 8.33
C GLY A 189 16.55 -9.39 7.68
N GLY A 190 16.49 -9.33 6.36
CA GLY A 190 15.24 -9.21 5.61
C GLY A 190 14.32 -10.42 5.78
N LEU A 191 13.01 -10.22 5.61
CA LEU A 191 12.03 -11.30 5.71
C LEU A 191 11.97 -12.11 4.42
N LYS A 192 12.20 -13.44 4.51
CA LYS A 192 12.18 -14.36 3.37
C LYS A 192 10.84 -14.41 2.63
N SER A 193 9.73 -14.15 3.32
CA SER A 193 8.38 -14.16 2.77
C SER A 193 7.90 -12.81 2.23
N ARG A 194 8.77 -11.79 2.18
CA ARG A 194 8.41 -10.45 1.70
C ARG A 194 8.10 -10.42 0.20
N GLU A 195 8.78 -11.24 -0.59
CA GLU A 195 8.56 -11.25 -2.03
C GLU A 195 7.09 -11.59 -2.35
N ASN A 196 6.43 -10.73 -3.13
CA ASN A 196 5.02 -10.82 -3.49
C ASN A 196 4.03 -10.70 -2.30
N SER A 197 4.40 -10.09 -1.16
CA SER A 197 3.49 -9.95 -0.02
C SER A 197 2.20 -9.18 -0.34
N ALA A 198 2.26 -8.11 -1.13
CA ALA A 198 1.07 -7.41 -1.62
C ALA A 198 0.13 -8.35 -2.42
N GLY A 199 0.67 -9.06 -3.40
CA GLY A 199 -0.10 -10.01 -4.21
C GLY A 199 -0.70 -11.15 -3.38
N ARG A 200 0.04 -11.68 -2.39
CA ARG A 200 -0.46 -12.69 -1.44
C ARG A 200 -1.59 -12.15 -0.58
N GLY A 201 -1.47 -10.90 -0.14
CA GLY A 201 -2.53 -10.21 0.60
C GLY A 201 -3.81 -10.11 -0.20
N ILE A 202 -3.73 -9.65 -1.46
CA ILE A 202 -4.87 -9.61 -2.38
C ILE A 202 -5.50 -10.99 -2.53
N VAL A 203 -4.72 -12.02 -2.86
CA VAL A 203 -5.24 -13.38 -3.04
C VAL A 203 -5.91 -13.89 -1.76
N LEU A 204 -5.35 -13.58 -0.60
CA LEU A 204 -5.93 -13.94 0.69
C LEU A 204 -7.29 -13.27 0.88
N PHE A 205 -7.38 -11.96 0.68
CA PHE A 205 -8.64 -11.23 0.79
C PHE A 205 -9.67 -11.71 -0.23
N THR A 206 -9.26 -12.00 -1.47
CA THR A 206 -10.13 -12.61 -2.47
C THR A 206 -10.69 -13.94 -1.99
N ARG A 207 -9.86 -14.80 -1.40
CA ARG A 207 -10.29 -16.11 -0.86
C ARG A 207 -11.24 -15.96 0.32
N GLU A 208 -10.94 -15.07 1.27
CA GLU A 208 -11.82 -14.84 2.42
C GLU A 208 -13.15 -14.21 2.00
N ALA A 209 -13.14 -13.29 1.04
CA ALA A 209 -14.34 -12.67 0.48
C ALA A 209 -15.18 -13.67 -0.34
N ALA A 210 -14.54 -14.52 -1.14
CA ALA A 210 -15.23 -15.59 -1.88
C ALA A 210 -15.95 -16.55 -0.92
N LYS A 211 -15.32 -16.94 0.20
CA LYS A 211 -15.99 -17.75 1.24
C LYS A 211 -17.23 -17.07 1.80
N ARG A 212 -17.16 -15.77 2.12
CA ARG A 212 -18.31 -15.00 2.62
C ARG A 212 -19.46 -14.93 1.62
N LYS A 213 -19.12 -14.78 0.33
CA LYS A 213 -20.08 -14.77 -0.78
C LYS A 213 -20.50 -16.16 -1.27
N LYS A 214 -19.98 -17.24 -0.65
CA LYS A 214 -20.21 -18.63 -1.05
C LYS A 214 -19.87 -18.90 -2.51
N ILE A 215 -18.85 -18.21 -3.03
CA ILE A 215 -18.29 -18.42 -4.37
C ILE A 215 -17.31 -19.60 -4.29
N ASP A 216 -17.58 -20.67 -5.04
CA ASP A 216 -16.64 -21.78 -5.19
C ASP A 216 -15.56 -21.41 -6.20
N LEU A 217 -14.34 -21.16 -5.71
CA LEU A 217 -13.21 -20.72 -6.53
C LEU A 217 -12.87 -21.71 -7.66
N LYS A 218 -13.14 -23.00 -7.51
CA LYS A 218 -12.83 -23.99 -8.56
C LYS A 218 -13.71 -23.86 -9.80
N ASN A 219 -14.87 -23.23 -9.66
CA ASN A 219 -15.87 -23.05 -10.70
C ASN A 219 -16.11 -21.56 -11.01
N ALA A 220 -15.35 -20.67 -10.37
CA ALA A 220 -15.49 -19.24 -10.51
C ALA A 220 -14.73 -18.71 -11.73
N THR A 221 -15.23 -17.62 -12.27
CA THR A 221 -14.59 -16.83 -13.33
C THR A 221 -13.98 -15.56 -12.77
N ALA A 222 -12.85 -15.12 -13.32
CA ALA A 222 -12.22 -13.87 -12.91
C ALA A 222 -11.74 -12.99 -14.06
N ILE A 223 -11.88 -11.68 -13.84
CA ILE A 223 -11.30 -10.62 -14.67
C ILE A 223 -10.25 -9.88 -13.84
N ILE A 224 -9.07 -9.67 -14.43
CA ILE A 224 -7.97 -8.96 -13.78
C ILE A 224 -7.53 -7.81 -14.68
N GLN A 225 -7.84 -6.60 -14.26
CA GLN A 225 -7.45 -5.37 -14.92
C GLN A 225 -6.01 -5.04 -14.50
N GLY A 226 -5.06 -5.13 -15.44
CA GLY A 226 -3.63 -4.95 -15.22
C GLY A 226 -2.87 -6.26 -15.06
N PHE A 227 -1.98 -6.55 -16.02
CA PHE A 227 -1.14 -7.76 -16.03
C PHE A 227 0.35 -7.48 -15.73
N GLY A 228 0.62 -6.40 -14.99
CA GLY A 228 1.95 -6.11 -14.43
C GLY A 228 2.34 -7.08 -13.31
N ALA A 229 3.39 -6.74 -12.55
CA ALA A 229 3.91 -7.61 -11.48
C ALA A 229 2.83 -8.08 -10.48
N LEU A 230 1.98 -7.16 -10.02
CA LEU A 230 0.93 -7.45 -9.05
C LEU A 230 -0.21 -8.29 -9.64
N GLY A 231 -0.86 -7.81 -10.70
CA GLY A 231 -2.01 -8.48 -11.29
C GLY A 231 -1.66 -9.83 -11.89
N SER A 232 -0.47 -10.00 -12.45
CA SER A 232 -0.01 -11.29 -12.94
C SER A 232 0.25 -12.31 -11.83
N TYR A 233 0.75 -11.88 -10.66
CA TYR A 233 0.86 -12.74 -9.49
C TYR A 233 -0.52 -13.22 -9.03
N VAL A 234 -1.49 -12.30 -8.96
CA VAL A 234 -2.88 -12.62 -8.58
C VAL A 234 -3.50 -13.56 -9.59
N ALA A 235 -3.34 -13.31 -10.89
CA ALA A 235 -3.85 -14.15 -11.97
C ALA A 235 -3.31 -15.58 -11.88
N LYS A 236 -2.00 -15.72 -11.67
CA LYS A 236 -1.37 -17.03 -11.48
C LYS A 236 -1.98 -17.74 -10.29
N SER A 237 -2.03 -17.07 -9.13
CA SER A 237 -2.47 -17.72 -7.90
C SER A 237 -3.95 -18.10 -7.91
N LEU A 238 -4.81 -17.32 -8.57
CA LEU A 238 -6.22 -17.66 -8.76
C LEU A 238 -6.38 -18.81 -9.75
N SER A 239 -5.66 -18.79 -10.88
CA SER A 239 -5.62 -19.89 -11.84
C SER A 239 -5.16 -21.21 -11.19
N ASP A 240 -4.08 -21.17 -10.40
CA ASP A 240 -3.57 -22.32 -9.63
C ASP A 240 -4.59 -22.84 -8.61
N SER A 241 -5.56 -22.01 -8.21
CA SER A 241 -6.66 -22.39 -7.31
C SER A 241 -7.90 -22.93 -8.05
N GLY A 242 -7.85 -23.03 -9.38
CA GLY A 242 -8.94 -23.51 -10.23
C GLY A 242 -9.86 -22.42 -10.79
N VAL A 243 -9.58 -21.13 -10.54
CA VAL A 243 -10.39 -20.03 -11.09
C VAL A 243 -10.11 -19.89 -12.59
N THR A 244 -11.16 -19.84 -13.41
CA THR A 244 -11.03 -19.58 -14.85
C THR A 244 -10.83 -18.08 -15.09
N ILE A 245 -9.64 -17.69 -15.53
CA ILE A 245 -9.38 -16.29 -15.90
C ILE A 245 -10.01 -16.02 -17.26
N THR A 246 -11.09 -15.26 -17.31
CA THR A 246 -11.83 -14.96 -18.54
C THR A 246 -11.39 -13.65 -19.16
N GLY A 247 -10.69 -12.77 -18.42
CA GLY A 247 -10.27 -11.48 -18.94
C GLY A 247 -9.03 -10.88 -18.28
N LEU A 248 -8.18 -10.27 -19.09
CA LEU A 248 -6.95 -9.60 -18.67
C LEU A 248 -6.75 -8.28 -19.42
N SER A 249 -6.18 -7.27 -18.76
CA SER A 249 -5.75 -6.03 -19.43
C SER A 249 -4.28 -5.71 -19.22
N ASP A 250 -3.72 -4.95 -20.15
CA ASP A 250 -2.41 -4.31 -20.03
C ASP A 250 -2.51 -2.82 -20.43
N ALA A 251 -1.36 -2.16 -20.63
CA ALA A 251 -1.31 -0.74 -20.96
C ALA A 251 -1.96 -0.38 -22.32
N TYR A 252 -2.14 -1.34 -23.23
CA TYR A 252 -2.62 -1.11 -24.59
C TYR A 252 -4.07 -1.55 -24.82
N GLY A 253 -4.68 -2.26 -23.87
CA GLY A 253 -6.06 -2.73 -23.99
C GLY A 253 -6.32 -3.97 -23.15
N ALA A 254 -7.25 -4.79 -23.60
CA ALA A 254 -7.72 -5.96 -22.89
C ALA A 254 -8.05 -7.12 -23.82
N VAL A 255 -8.01 -8.33 -23.26
CA VAL A 255 -8.43 -9.57 -23.91
C VAL A 255 -9.49 -10.24 -23.05
N TYR A 256 -10.48 -10.84 -23.68
CA TYR A 256 -11.59 -11.49 -23.00
C TYR A 256 -12.02 -12.74 -23.77
N ASN A 257 -12.08 -13.86 -23.06
CA ASN A 257 -12.62 -15.12 -23.54
C ASN A 257 -13.54 -15.71 -22.46
N PRO A 258 -14.87 -15.79 -22.68
CA PRO A 258 -15.81 -16.40 -21.74
C PRO A 258 -15.45 -17.84 -21.37
N SER A 259 -14.79 -18.57 -22.28
CA SER A 259 -14.36 -19.96 -22.04
C SER A 259 -13.04 -20.08 -21.29
N GLY A 260 -12.39 -18.96 -20.95
CA GLY A 260 -11.09 -18.91 -20.28
C GLY A 260 -9.92 -18.57 -21.20
N LEU A 261 -8.90 -17.93 -20.63
CA LEU A 261 -7.64 -17.62 -21.28
C LEU A 261 -6.60 -18.70 -20.97
N GLU A 262 -5.77 -19.05 -21.95
CA GLU A 262 -4.65 -20.00 -21.80
C GLU A 262 -3.52 -19.36 -20.98
N MET A 263 -3.63 -19.45 -19.65
CA MET A 263 -2.75 -18.72 -18.73
C MET A 263 -1.28 -19.12 -18.85
N SER A 264 -0.96 -20.40 -19.07
CA SER A 264 0.42 -20.87 -19.26
C SER A 264 1.11 -20.13 -20.42
N THR A 265 0.46 -20.10 -21.57
CA THR A 265 0.93 -19.37 -22.77
C THR A 265 1.10 -17.88 -22.49
N LEU A 266 0.14 -17.25 -21.80
CA LEU A 266 0.22 -15.82 -21.48
C LEU A 266 1.37 -15.48 -20.53
N PHE A 267 1.73 -16.37 -19.60
CA PHE A 267 2.90 -16.17 -18.73
C PHE A 267 4.22 -16.31 -19.48
N GLU A 268 4.28 -17.16 -20.49
CA GLU A 268 5.47 -17.35 -21.33
C GLU A 268 5.65 -16.24 -22.36
N CYS A 269 4.55 -15.74 -22.94
CA CYS A 269 4.60 -14.79 -24.05
C CYS A 269 4.56 -13.31 -23.63
N ARG A 270 4.30 -13.00 -22.35
CA ARG A 270 4.31 -11.61 -21.88
C ARG A 270 5.72 -11.01 -21.91
N ASP A 271 5.82 -9.72 -22.19
CA ASP A 271 7.08 -8.99 -22.03
C ASP A 271 7.39 -8.67 -20.56
N SER A 272 8.55 -8.05 -20.31
CA SER A 272 8.97 -7.62 -18.97
C SER A 272 8.04 -6.58 -18.33
N PHE A 273 7.17 -5.94 -19.12
CA PHE A 273 6.17 -4.96 -18.66
C PHE A 273 4.79 -5.59 -18.45
N GLY A 274 4.59 -6.86 -18.79
CA GLY A 274 3.31 -7.56 -18.68
C GLY A 274 2.37 -7.36 -19.87
N THR A 275 2.88 -6.94 -21.02
CA THR A 275 2.09 -6.76 -22.24
C THR A 275 1.70 -8.11 -22.85
N ILE A 276 0.42 -8.31 -23.12
CA ILE A 276 -0.17 -9.51 -23.75
C ILE A 276 -1.08 -9.19 -24.94
N THR A 277 -1.62 -7.98 -25.03
CA THR A 277 -2.59 -7.57 -26.06
C THR A 277 -2.04 -7.69 -27.47
N LYS A 278 -0.72 -7.51 -27.66
CA LYS A 278 -0.02 -7.67 -28.95
C LYS A 278 -0.11 -9.09 -29.52
N LEU A 279 -0.44 -10.09 -28.70
CA LEU A 279 -0.62 -11.48 -29.12
C LEU A 279 -1.99 -11.72 -29.79
N TYR A 280 -2.90 -10.76 -29.73
CA TYR A 280 -4.28 -10.91 -30.17
C TYR A 280 -4.63 -9.91 -31.27
N LYS A 281 -5.44 -10.35 -32.24
CA LYS A 281 -5.92 -9.50 -33.35
C LYS A 281 -7.08 -8.59 -32.94
N HIS A 282 -7.90 -9.02 -31.99
CA HIS A 282 -9.05 -8.30 -31.50
C HIS A 282 -8.88 -8.05 -30.01
N THR A 283 -8.81 -6.77 -29.63
CA THR A 283 -8.67 -6.33 -28.25
C THR A 283 -9.84 -5.46 -27.87
N LEU A 284 -10.15 -5.45 -26.58
CA LEU A 284 -11.10 -4.55 -25.95
C LEU A 284 -10.35 -3.37 -25.33
N THR A 285 -11.08 -2.32 -25.00
CA THR A 285 -10.62 -1.31 -24.06
C THR A 285 -10.67 -1.83 -22.62
N SER A 286 -9.89 -1.23 -21.72
CA SER A 286 -9.96 -1.52 -20.27
C SER A 286 -11.38 -1.32 -19.71
N GLN A 287 -12.09 -0.31 -20.22
CA GLN A 287 -13.45 0.01 -19.80
C GLN A 287 -14.46 -1.08 -20.23
N GLU A 288 -14.38 -1.53 -21.48
CA GLU A 288 -15.24 -2.62 -21.97
C GLU A 288 -14.98 -3.93 -21.22
N LEU A 289 -13.74 -4.18 -20.79
CA LEU A 289 -13.38 -5.36 -20.00
C LEU A 289 -14.07 -5.34 -18.62
N VAL A 290 -14.03 -4.21 -17.92
CA VAL A 290 -14.63 -4.05 -16.57
C VAL A 290 -16.16 -4.24 -16.59
N GLU A 291 -16.81 -4.04 -17.73
CA GLU A 291 -18.25 -4.26 -17.93
C GLU A 291 -18.60 -5.73 -18.29
N LYS A 292 -17.63 -6.62 -18.48
CA LYS A 292 -17.88 -8.04 -18.79
C LYS A 292 -18.28 -8.85 -17.54
N PRO A 293 -19.12 -9.89 -17.71
CA PRO A 293 -19.51 -10.74 -16.60
C PRO A 293 -18.34 -11.58 -16.07
N CYS A 294 -18.22 -11.64 -14.75
CA CYS A 294 -17.30 -12.53 -14.04
C CYS A 294 -17.75 -12.67 -12.58
N ASP A 295 -17.30 -13.70 -11.86
CA ASP A 295 -17.60 -13.82 -10.43
C ASP A 295 -16.72 -12.90 -9.57
N ILE A 296 -15.45 -12.74 -9.99
CA ILE A 296 -14.41 -12.02 -9.27
C ILE A 296 -13.74 -11.00 -10.20
N MET A 297 -13.69 -9.74 -9.79
CA MET A 297 -12.98 -8.69 -10.52
C MET A 297 -11.84 -8.12 -9.67
N VAL A 298 -10.63 -8.06 -10.21
CA VAL A 298 -9.46 -7.46 -9.56
C VAL A 298 -8.99 -6.26 -10.38
N LEU A 299 -8.98 -5.07 -9.78
CA LEU A 299 -8.54 -3.82 -10.40
C LEU A 299 -7.12 -3.48 -9.97
N ALA A 300 -6.13 -3.73 -10.83
CA ALA A 300 -4.70 -3.70 -10.49
C ALA A 300 -3.84 -2.86 -11.45
N ALA A 301 -4.43 -1.92 -12.22
CA ALA A 301 -3.67 -1.04 -13.12
C ALA A 301 -3.72 0.45 -12.74
N VAL A 302 -4.88 1.11 -12.86
CA VAL A 302 -5.00 2.58 -12.80
C VAL A 302 -6.27 3.02 -12.06
N GLU A 303 -6.31 4.31 -11.69
CA GLU A 303 -7.44 4.96 -11.02
C GLU A 303 -8.71 5.06 -11.89
N ASN A 304 -9.85 5.36 -11.26
CA ASN A 304 -11.15 5.69 -11.85
C ASN A 304 -11.72 4.66 -12.85
N GLN A 305 -11.54 3.36 -12.59
CA GLN A 305 -12.07 2.29 -13.45
C GLN A 305 -13.54 1.99 -13.16
N ILE A 306 -13.97 2.10 -11.90
CA ILE A 306 -15.38 2.01 -11.52
C ILE A 306 -15.77 3.31 -10.83
N THR A 307 -16.72 4.00 -11.43
CA THR A 307 -17.23 5.30 -10.99
C THR A 307 -18.75 5.26 -10.96
N GLU A 308 -19.36 6.36 -10.52
CA GLU A 308 -20.82 6.50 -10.51
C GLU A 308 -21.46 6.27 -11.89
N SER A 309 -20.71 6.57 -12.97
CA SER A 309 -21.19 6.49 -14.35
C SER A 309 -21.32 5.05 -14.90
N ASN A 310 -20.52 4.09 -14.42
CA ASN A 310 -20.50 2.71 -14.93
C ASN A 310 -20.80 1.64 -13.88
N VAL A 311 -20.90 1.97 -12.58
CA VAL A 311 -21.14 0.99 -11.50
C VAL A 311 -22.39 0.12 -11.75
N GLN A 312 -23.42 0.66 -12.38
CA GLN A 312 -24.66 -0.06 -12.72
C GLN A 312 -24.47 -1.15 -13.78
N LYS A 313 -23.35 -1.13 -14.51
CA LYS A 313 -23.01 -2.12 -15.52
C LYS A 313 -22.12 -3.24 -14.98
N ILE A 314 -21.63 -3.13 -13.75
CA ILE A 314 -20.80 -4.16 -13.14
C ILE A 314 -21.65 -5.41 -12.89
N ARG A 315 -21.11 -6.57 -13.27
CA ARG A 315 -21.77 -7.88 -13.20
C ARG A 315 -20.97 -8.88 -12.38
N SER A 316 -20.20 -8.38 -11.41
CA SER A 316 -19.37 -9.19 -10.52
C SER A 316 -19.94 -9.31 -9.13
N GLY A 317 -19.80 -10.49 -8.51
CA GLY A 317 -20.19 -10.72 -7.12
C GLY A 317 -19.16 -10.21 -6.12
N LEU A 318 -17.90 -10.07 -6.55
CA LEU A 318 -16.76 -9.69 -5.73
C LEU A 318 -15.82 -8.76 -6.49
N VAL A 319 -15.60 -7.55 -5.98
CA VAL A 319 -14.67 -6.57 -6.56
C VAL A 319 -13.53 -6.29 -5.60
N ILE A 320 -12.29 -6.40 -6.09
CA ILE A 320 -11.07 -6.17 -5.33
C ILE A 320 -10.31 -4.98 -5.93
N GLU A 321 -10.17 -3.91 -5.15
CA GLU A 321 -9.35 -2.76 -5.52
C GLU A 321 -7.90 -3.02 -5.08
N ALA A 322 -7.00 -3.23 -6.05
CA ALA A 322 -5.56 -3.41 -5.81
C ALA A 322 -4.72 -2.20 -6.25
N ALA A 323 -5.25 -1.37 -7.14
CA ALA A 323 -4.70 -0.06 -7.48
C ALA A 323 -5.50 1.03 -6.75
N ASP A 324 -4.79 1.96 -6.11
CA ASP A 324 -5.41 3.06 -5.37
C ASP A 324 -6.29 3.93 -6.28
N GLY A 325 -7.48 4.27 -5.79
CA GLY A 325 -8.47 5.08 -6.50
C GLY A 325 -9.09 4.40 -7.72
N ALA A 326 -8.95 3.09 -7.92
CA ALA A 326 -9.60 2.41 -9.04
C ALA A 326 -11.14 2.42 -8.91
N VAL A 327 -11.67 2.59 -7.70
CA VAL A 327 -13.11 2.71 -7.41
C VAL A 327 -13.42 4.02 -6.69
N SER A 328 -14.39 4.79 -7.21
CA SER A 328 -14.86 6.00 -6.53
C SER A 328 -15.69 5.67 -5.28
N ASP A 329 -15.72 6.57 -4.29
CA ASP A 329 -16.48 6.35 -3.05
C ASP A 329 -17.98 6.10 -3.32
N GLN A 330 -18.57 6.88 -4.22
CA GLN A 330 -19.98 6.71 -4.61
C GLN A 330 -20.22 5.35 -5.28
N ALA A 331 -19.25 4.84 -6.05
CA ALA A 331 -19.35 3.52 -6.65
C ALA A 331 -19.22 2.41 -5.60
N ALA A 332 -18.32 2.55 -4.63
CA ALA A 332 -18.16 1.61 -3.53
C ALA A 332 -19.46 1.45 -2.71
N ASP A 333 -20.13 2.56 -2.38
CA ASP A 333 -21.39 2.52 -1.63
C ASP A 333 -22.53 1.90 -2.46
N ARG A 334 -22.63 2.23 -3.76
CA ARG A 334 -23.61 1.63 -4.67
C ARG A 334 -23.38 0.13 -4.88
N MET A 335 -22.12 -0.32 -4.97
CA MET A 335 -21.79 -1.74 -5.04
C MET A 335 -22.29 -2.49 -3.79
N ASN A 336 -22.07 -1.92 -2.61
CA ASN A 336 -22.54 -2.50 -1.35
C ASN A 336 -24.07 -2.63 -1.32
N GLN A 337 -24.80 -1.59 -1.75
CA GLN A 337 -26.27 -1.61 -1.84
C GLN A 337 -26.80 -2.66 -2.83
N ASN A 338 -26.06 -2.91 -3.91
CA ASN A 338 -26.40 -3.91 -4.93
C ASN A 338 -25.92 -5.33 -4.55
N GLY A 339 -25.43 -5.53 -3.33
CA GLY A 339 -24.96 -6.83 -2.85
C GLY A 339 -23.62 -7.27 -3.47
N ILE A 340 -22.86 -6.39 -4.10
CA ILE A 340 -21.50 -6.66 -4.59
C ILE A 340 -20.55 -6.45 -3.41
N LEU A 341 -19.81 -7.48 -3.03
CA LEU A 341 -18.81 -7.33 -1.97
C LEU A 341 -17.58 -6.64 -2.53
N PHE A 342 -17.29 -5.45 -2.02
CA PHE A 342 -16.16 -4.63 -2.42
C PHE A 342 -15.04 -4.67 -1.39
N ILE A 343 -13.81 -4.99 -1.81
CA ILE A 343 -12.61 -4.98 -0.97
C ILE A 343 -11.74 -3.78 -1.36
N PRO A 344 -11.59 -2.77 -0.48
CA PRO A 344 -10.90 -1.51 -0.79
C PRO A 344 -9.37 -1.61 -0.78
N GLU A 345 -8.69 -0.66 -1.44
CA GLU A 345 -7.21 -0.59 -1.50
C GLU A 345 -6.57 -0.59 -0.11
N ILE A 346 -7.18 0.13 0.85
CA ILE A 346 -6.62 0.29 2.19
C ILE A 346 -6.38 -1.06 2.87
N LEU A 347 -7.19 -2.07 2.52
CA LEU A 347 -7.00 -3.46 2.91
C LEU A 347 -5.97 -4.16 2.01
N THR A 348 -6.15 -4.14 0.70
CA THR A 348 -5.33 -4.95 -0.23
C THR A 348 -3.85 -4.57 -0.22
N SER A 349 -3.54 -3.30 0.03
CA SER A 349 -2.17 -2.77 0.20
C SER A 349 -1.51 -3.13 1.54
N SER A 350 -2.28 -3.68 2.48
CA SER A 350 -1.78 -4.00 3.83
C SER A 350 -0.89 -5.24 3.89
N GLY A 351 -0.76 -6.00 2.79
CA GLY A 351 0.10 -7.17 2.72
C GLY A 351 1.58 -6.85 2.98
N ASP A 352 2.10 -5.82 2.30
CA ASP A 352 3.50 -5.38 2.46
C ASP A 352 3.74 -4.75 3.83
N MET A 353 2.75 -4.03 4.36
CA MET A 353 2.80 -3.45 5.70
C MET A 353 2.89 -4.53 6.78
N THR A 354 2.09 -5.59 6.64
CA THR A 354 2.11 -6.73 7.55
C THR A 354 3.44 -7.48 7.45
N ALA A 355 3.94 -7.74 6.25
CA ALA A 355 5.25 -8.36 6.06
C ALA A 355 6.38 -7.50 6.67
N SER A 356 6.28 -6.17 6.56
CA SER A 356 7.21 -5.23 7.19
C SER A 356 7.16 -5.30 8.72
N TYR A 357 5.98 -5.44 9.33
CA TYR A 357 5.83 -5.67 10.76
C TYR A 357 6.45 -7.00 11.20
N ILE A 358 6.20 -8.09 10.46
CA ILE A 358 6.81 -9.40 10.74
C ILE A 358 8.33 -9.33 10.64
N GLU A 359 8.89 -8.62 9.65
CA GLU A 359 10.33 -8.38 9.55
C GLU A 359 10.88 -7.62 10.77
N TRP A 360 10.16 -6.59 11.24
CA TRP A 360 10.56 -5.84 12.43
C TRP A 360 10.54 -6.72 13.69
N ALA A 361 9.47 -7.50 13.89
CA ALA A 361 9.32 -8.39 15.03
C ALA A 361 10.41 -9.48 15.04
N GLN A 362 10.74 -10.03 13.87
CA GLN A 362 11.84 -10.97 13.66
C GLN A 362 13.18 -10.36 14.12
N ASN A 363 13.50 -9.16 13.61
CA ASN A 363 14.77 -8.49 13.91
C ASN A 363 14.91 -8.09 15.38
N ARG A 364 13.81 -7.70 16.04
CA ARG A 364 13.81 -7.41 17.48
C ARG A 364 14.03 -8.63 18.36
N GLN A 365 13.63 -9.81 17.90
CA GLN A 365 13.85 -11.06 18.62
C GLN A 365 15.25 -11.66 18.34
N GLY A 366 15.97 -11.16 17.33
CA GLY A 366 17.22 -11.78 16.87
C GLY A 366 17.00 -13.16 16.25
N LEU A 367 15.79 -13.46 15.77
CA LEU A 367 15.45 -14.73 15.13
C LEU A 367 15.45 -14.59 13.62
N ILE A 368 15.56 -15.70 12.89
CA ILE A 368 15.33 -15.74 11.44
C ILE A 368 14.28 -16.81 11.16
N TRP A 369 13.07 -16.39 10.78
CA TRP A 369 12.00 -17.32 10.48
C TRP A 369 12.16 -17.96 9.11
N SER A 370 11.60 -19.17 8.95
CA SER A 370 11.43 -19.77 7.64
C SER A 370 10.43 -18.97 6.81
N LYS A 371 10.40 -19.22 5.49
CA LYS A 371 9.44 -18.56 4.60
C LYS A 371 8.00 -18.91 5.01
N GLU A 372 7.75 -20.17 5.31
CA GLU A 372 6.44 -20.72 5.68
C GLU A 372 5.93 -20.10 6.98
N GLU A 373 6.80 -19.98 7.99
CA GLU A 373 6.44 -19.39 9.28
C GLU A 373 6.13 -17.89 9.14
N GLY A 374 6.95 -17.16 8.36
CA GLY A 374 6.67 -15.76 8.04
C GLY A 374 5.33 -15.58 7.31
N GLU A 375 5.05 -16.42 6.31
CA GLU A 375 3.78 -16.41 5.57
C GLU A 375 2.58 -16.74 6.44
N LYS A 376 2.72 -17.71 7.35
CA LYS A 376 1.66 -18.09 8.31
C LYS A 376 1.28 -16.91 9.20
N ARG A 377 2.27 -16.16 9.70
CA ARG A 377 2.04 -14.97 10.54
C ARG A 377 1.38 -13.83 9.79
N VAL A 378 1.85 -13.54 8.58
CA VAL A 378 1.23 -12.53 7.70
C VAL A 378 -0.23 -12.90 7.41
N ARG A 379 -0.48 -14.16 7.05
CA ARG A 379 -1.83 -14.68 6.75
C ARG A 379 -2.78 -14.50 7.93
N HIS A 380 -2.32 -14.81 9.15
CA HIS A 380 -3.14 -14.70 10.35
C HIS A 380 -3.61 -13.26 10.59
N ILE A 381 -2.70 -12.28 10.52
CA ILE A 381 -3.03 -10.86 10.72
C ILE A 381 -4.00 -10.36 9.65
N LEU A 382 -3.75 -10.68 8.38
CA LEU A 382 -4.60 -10.23 7.28
C LEU A 382 -6.00 -10.86 7.34
N ALA A 383 -6.11 -12.16 7.68
CA ALA A 383 -7.40 -12.83 7.81
C ALA A 383 -8.22 -12.28 8.99
N ASP A 384 -7.57 -11.97 10.11
CA ASP A 384 -8.21 -11.32 11.25
C ASP A 384 -8.71 -9.92 10.88
N ALA A 385 -7.86 -9.11 10.25
CA ALA A 385 -8.22 -7.77 9.77
C ALA A 385 -9.43 -7.81 8.81
N PHE A 386 -9.42 -8.74 7.85
CA PHE A 386 -10.57 -8.96 6.95
C PHE A 386 -11.85 -9.27 7.71
N SER A 387 -11.80 -10.27 8.59
CA SER A 387 -12.99 -10.72 9.34
C SER A 387 -13.57 -9.60 10.18
N ARG A 388 -12.71 -8.85 10.87
CA ARG A 388 -13.11 -7.74 11.74
C ARG A 388 -13.71 -6.58 10.94
N ILE A 389 -13.08 -6.17 9.85
CA ILE A 389 -13.58 -5.07 9.00
C ILE A 389 -14.90 -5.46 8.33
N HIS A 390 -15.01 -6.70 7.84
CA HIS A 390 -16.26 -7.20 7.30
C HIS A 390 -17.38 -7.19 8.36
N ASN A 391 -17.11 -7.62 9.58
CA ASN A 391 -18.12 -7.58 10.66
C ASN A 391 -18.54 -6.15 11.00
N ILE A 392 -17.59 -5.20 11.08
CA ILE A 392 -17.89 -3.77 11.28
C ILE A 392 -18.78 -3.24 10.14
N ALA A 393 -18.47 -3.60 8.89
CA ALA A 393 -19.24 -3.19 7.72
C ALA A 393 -20.70 -3.67 7.80
N GLU A 394 -20.90 -4.94 8.17
CA GLU A 394 -22.23 -5.55 8.33
C GLU A 394 -23.01 -4.91 9.50
N GLU A 395 -22.39 -4.81 10.68
CA GLU A 395 -23.03 -4.27 11.89
C GLU A 395 -23.45 -2.80 11.72
N ARG A 396 -22.60 -2.00 11.07
CA ARG A 396 -22.85 -0.57 10.82
C ARG A 396 -23.56 -0.31 9.49
N LYS A 397 -23.86 -1.34 8.70
CA LYS A 397 -24.48 -1.24 7.36
C LYS A 397 -23.78 -0.23 6.44
N THR A 398 -22.46 -0.29 6.42
CA THR A 398 -21.59 0.64 5.69
C THR A 398 -20.69 -0.11 4.71
N SER A 399 -20.00 0.60 3.82
CA SER A 399 -19.04 -0.03 2.93
C SER A 399 -17.81 -0.53 3.70
N MET A 400 -17.16 -1.57 3.18
CA MET A 400 -15.88 -2.06 3.73
C MET A 400 -14.80 -0.97 3.78
N LYS A 401 -14.85 0.02 2.89
CA LYS A 401 -13.94 1.18 2.89
C LYS A 401 -14.15 2.02 4.14
N ALA A 402 -15.39 2.44 4.41
CA ALA A 402 -15.72 3.17 5.62
C ALA A 402 -15.40 2.33 6.88
N ALA A 403 -15.76 1.05 6.91
CA ALA A 403 -15.42 0.12 8.00
C ALA A 403 -13.91 0.03 8.28
N ALA A 404 -13.08 -0.05 7.24
CA ALA A 404 -11.63 -0.06 7.39
C ALA A 404 -11.10 1.26 7.97
N CYS A 405 -11.68 2.39 7.55
CA CYS A 405 -11.33 3.71 8.08
C CYS A 405 -11.73 3.85 9.56
N PHE A 406 -12.95 3.44 9.92
CA PHE A 406 -13.41 3.39 11.32
C PHE A 406 -12.47 2.57 12.18
N ALA A 407 -12.09 1.36 11.73
CA ALA A 407 -11.18 0.50 12.46
C ALA A 407 -9.80 1.14 12.67
N GLY A 408 -9.26 1.80 11.64
CA GLY A 408 -7.99 2.53 11.72
C GLY A 408 -8.04 3.70 12.70
N VAL A 409 -9.04 4.57 12.56
CA VAL A 409 -9.23 5.76 13.41
C VAL A 409 -9.49 5.37 14.86
N TYR A 410 -10.38 4.41 15.11
CA TYR A 410 -10.70 3.92 16.44
C TYR A 410 -9.44 3.51 17.21
N THR A 411 -8.57 2.69 16.60
CA THR A 411 -7.34 2.23 17.26
C THR A 411 -6.44 3.39 17.67
N ILE A 412 -6.30 4.42 16.82
CA ILE A 412 -5.43 5.57 17.10
C ILE A 412 -6.05 6.46 18.20
N ALA A 413 -7.34 6.78 18.06
CA ALA A 413 -8.08 7.65 18.97
C ALA A 413 -8.23 7.03 20.36
N GLU A 414 -8.63 5.76 20.46
CA GLU A 414 -8.71 5.05 21.73
C GLU A 414 -7.37 4.92 22.43
N SER A 415 -6.30 4.67 21.67
CA SER A 415 -4.95 4.62 22.25
C SER A 415 -4.55 5.97 22.84
N ALA A 416 -4.87 7.08 22.15
CA ALA A 416 -4.58 8.43 22.64
C ALA A 416 -5.41 8.76 23.89
N ARG A 417 -6.71 8.44 23.87
CA ARG A 417 -7.62 8.60 25.03
C ARG A 417 -7.14 7.82 26.24
N THR A 418 -6.81 6.54 26.06
CA THR A 418 -6.36 5.64 27.14
C THR A 418 -5.03 6.11 27.75
N ARG A 419 -4.20 6.80 26.96
CA ARG A 419 -2.94 7.39 27.43
C ARG A 419 -3.11 8.79 28.05
N GLY A 420 -4.35 9.31 28.12
CA GLY A 420 -4.66 10.60 28.74
C GLY A 420 -4.18 11.81 27.93
N TRP A 421 -4.17 11.71 26.60
CA TRP A 421 -3.80 12.84 25.74
C TRP A 421 -4.91 13.89 25.64
N PHE A 422 -6.15 13.48 25.88
CA PHE A 422 -7.37 14.29 25.94
C PHE A 422 -8.38 13.67 26.90
#